data_AF-A0A7W3LKD0-F1
#
_entry.id   AF-A0A7W3LKD0-F1
#
_cell.length_a   1.000
_cell.length_b   1.000
_cell.length_c   1.000
_cell.angle_alpha   90.00
_cell.angle_beta   90.00
_cell.angle_gamma   90.00
#
_symmetry.space_group_name_H-M   'P 1'
#
loop_
_entity.id
_entity.type
_entity.pdbx_description
1 polymer ?
#
loop_
_entity_poly.entity_id
_entity_poly.type
_entity_poly.pdbx_seq_one_letter_code
_entity_poly.pdbx_strand_id
1 'polypeptide(L)'
;MFVTSGWRSVEYQRSLQERAVARYGSREQAERFVLSPEKSAHVRGEAVDIGPTDADDWLIRNGAEFGLCQIYANEMWHFELATRPGGECPPPKPDASAAH
;
A
#
# COMPACT_ATOMS: atom_id res chain seq x y z
N MET A 1 -9.91 -2.21 -14.55
CA MET A 1 -8.92 -1.57 -13.66
C MET A 1 -9.35 -0.15 -13.34
N PHE A 2 -9.37 0.21 -12.05
CA PHE A 2 -9.58 1.56 -11.55
C PHE A 2 -8.77 1.78 -10.27
N VAL A 3 -8.47 3.04 -9.96
CA VAL A 3 -7.83 3.43 -8.70
C VAL A 3 -8.90 3.47 -7.61
N THR A 4 -8.75 2.66 -6.57
CA THR A 4 -9.63 2.67 -5.38
C THR A 4 -9.18 3.71 -4.37
N SER A 5 -7.87 3.96 -4.29
CA SER A 5 -7.28 4.98 -3.42
C SER A 5 -6.00 5.56 -4.01
N GLY A 6 -5.76 6.85 -3.82
CA GLY A 6 -4.53 7.53 -4.23
C GLY A 6 -3.99 8.36 -3.07
N TRP A 7 -3.72 9.64 -3.30
CA TRP A 7 -3.33 10.53 -2.21
C TRP A 7 -4.36 10.60 -1.08
N ARG A 8 -3.90 10.67 0.17
CA ARG A 8 -4.73 10.81 1.38
C ARG A 8 -4.24 11.98 2.22
N SER A 9 -5.15 12.75 2.82
CA SER A 9 -4.77 13.75 3.83
C SER A 9 -4.31 13.07 5.13
N VAL A 10 -3.57 13.81 5.96
CA VAL A 10 -3.12 13.36 7.29
C VAL A 10 -4.30 12.98 8.18
N GLU A 11 -5.37 13.79 8.16
CA GLU A 11 -6.58 13.59 8.97
C GLU A 11 -7.33 12.34 8.51
N TYR A 12 -7.44 12.14 7.19
CA TYR A 12 -8.09 10.95 6.66
C TYR A 12 -7.31 9.68 7.00
N GLN A 13 -5.99 9.68 6.82
CA GLN A 13 -5.14 8.55 7.22
C GLN A 13 -5.21 8.27 8.72
N ARG A 14 -5.27 9.32 9.56
CA ARG A 14 -5.45 9.17 11.01
C ARG A 14 -6.77 8.47 11.34
N SER A 15 -7.87 8.87 10.70
CA SER A 15 -9.19 8.24 10.90
C SER A 15 -9.21 6.77 10.47
N LEU A 16 -8.44 6.39 9.44
CA LEU A 16 -8.29 5.00 9.02
C LEU A 16 -7.53 4.20 10.08
N GLN A 17 -6.44 4.75 10.60
CA GLN A 17 -5.63 4.10 11.63
C GLN A 17 -6.42 3.90 12.92
N GLU A 18 -7.15 4.92 13.40
CA GLU A 18 -7.97 4.82 14.59
C GLU A 18 -9.05 3.73 14.46
N ARG A 19 -9.69 3.62 13.29
CA ARG A 19 -10.64 2.54 12.99
C ARG A 19 -9.96 1.16 12.96
N ALA A 20 -8.75 1.07 12.43
CA ALA A 20 -7.99 -0.17 12.43
C ALA A 20 -7.59 -0.57 13.86
N VAL A 21 -7.17 0.37 14.72
CA VAL A 21 -6.89 0.11 16.14
C VAL A 21 -8.15 -0.40 16.85
N ALA A 22 -9.30 0.23 16.64
CA ALA A 22 -10.55 -0.22 17.22
C ALA A 22 -10.95 -1.64 16.75
N ARG A 23 -10.62 -2.00 15.50
CA ARG A 23 -10.91 -3.32 14.92
C ARG A 23 -9.93 -4.41 15.39
N TYR A 24 -8.64 -4.10 15.48
CA TYR A 24 -7.58 -5.09 15.72
C TYR A 24 -7.06 -5.09 17.18
N GLY A 25 -7.56 -4.18 18.01
CA GLY A 25 -7.32 -4.14 19.46
C GLY A 25 -6.00 -3.51 19.89
N SER A 26 -5.04 -3.28 18.99
CA SER A 26 -3.81 -2.56 19.29
C SER A 26 -3.26 -1.81 18.08
N ARG A 27 -2.41 -0.82 18.33
CA ARG A 27 -1.69 -0.09 17.28
C ARG A 27 -0.73 -0.98 16.50
N GLU A 28 -0.05 -1.89 17.20
CA GLU A 28 0.86 -2.85 16.60
C GLU A 28 0.14 -3.77 15.60
N GLN A 29 -1.02 -4.32 15.96
CA GLN A 29 -1.79 -5.17 15.06
C GLN A 29 -2.42 -4.36 13.90
N ALA A 30 -2.82 -3.12 14.17
CA ALA A 30 -3.37 -2.24 13.15
C ALA A 30 -2.34 -1.83 12.10
N GLU A 31 -1.09 -1.56 12.49
CA GLU A 31 -0.01 -1.13 11.58
C GLU A 31 0.39 -2.20 10.56
N ARG A 32 -0.05 -3.46 10.72
CA ARG A 32 0.08 -4.51 9.70
C ARG A 32 -0.80 -4.26 8.46
N PHE A 33 -1.82 -3.41 8.58
CA PHE A 33 -2.81 -3.14 7.53
C PHE A 33 -3.03 -1.64 7.28
N VAL A 34 -2.82 -0.78 8.29
CA VAL A 34 -3.05 0.66 8.20
C VAL A 34 -1.98 1.41 8.99
N LEU A 35 -1.02 1.95 8.24
CA LEU A 35 0.06 2.76 8.79
C LEU A 35 -0.42 4.09 9.38
N SER A 36 0.39 4.65 10.26
CA SER A 36 0.17 6.00 10.79
C SER A 36 0.31 7.08 9.71
N PRO A 37 -0.21 8.29 9.94
CA PRO A 37 -0.08 9.38 8.99
C PRO A 37 1.37 9.70 8.60
N GLU A 38 2.30 9.57 9.54
CA GLU A 38 3.73 9.87 9.33
C GLU A 38 4.43 8.82 8.45
N LYS A 39 3.88 7.61 8.39
CA LYS A 39 4.48 6.45 7.74
C LYS A 39 3.85 6.13 6.36
N SER A 40 2.58 6.47 6.17
CA SER A 40 1.80 6.09 4.98
C SER A 40 2.32 6.75 3.69
N ALA A 41 2.60 5.95 2.66
CA ALA A 41 2.98 6.42 1.33
C ALA A 41 1.83 7.14 0.60
N HIS A 42 0.57 6.82 0.91
CA HIS A 42 -0.58 7.59 0.39
C HIS A 42 -0.56 9.04 0.85
N VAL A 43 -0.07 9.33 2.06
CA VAL A 43 0.03 10.70 2.57
C VAL A 43 1.09 11.49 1.81
N ARG A 44 2.18 10.82 1.40
CA ARG A 44 3.23 11.40 0.55
C ARG A 44 2.85 11.49 -0.93
N GLY A 45 1.75 10.87 -1.34
CA GLY A 45 1.32 10.81 -2.75
C GLY A 45 2.12 9.83 -3.59
N GLU A 46 2.76 8.85 -2.95
CA GLU A 46 3.69 7.89 -3.58
C GLU A 46 3.08 6.49 -3.76
N ALA A 47 1.81 6.32 -3.34
CA ALA A 47 1.09 5.05 -3.40
C ALA A 47 -0.26 5.15 -4.08
N VAL A 48 -0.66 4.04 -4.70
CA VAL A 48 -2.00 3.81 -5.24
C VAL A 48 -2.52 2.45 -4.82
N ASP A 49 -3.80 2.42 -4.47
CA ASP A 49 -4.56 1.18 -4.33
C ASP A 49 -5.37 0.96 -5.62
N ILE A 50 -5.30 -0.25 -6.16
CA ILE A 50 -5.96 -0.63 -7.42
C ILE A 50 -7.09 -1.63 -7.13
N GLY A 51 -8.01 -1.73 -8.08
CA GLY A 51 -8.99 -2.81 -8.14
C GLY A 51 -9.55 -3.00 -9.55
N PRO A 52 -10.28 -4.10 -9.81
CA PRO A 52 -10.51 -5.26 -8.93
C PRO A 52 -9.28 -6.19 -8.85
N THR A 53 -9.42 -7.33 -8.16
CA THR A 53 -8.39 -8.38 -8.01
C THR A 53 -7.72 -8.82 -9.31
N ASP A 54 -8.43 -8.86 -10.43
CA ASP A 54 -7.87 -9.18 -11.75
C ASP A 54 -6.89 -8.09 -12.25
N ALA A 55 -7.15 -6.83 -11.93
CA ALA A 55 -6.27 -5.71 -12.20
C ALA A 55 -5.03 -5.73 -11.28
N ASP A 56 -5.22 -6.06 -10.00
CA ASP A 56 -4.14 -6.20 -9.02
C ASP A 56 -3.17 -7.31 -9.46
N ASP A 57 -3.66 -8.50 -9.79
CA ASP A 57 -2.86 -9.63 -10.29
C ASP A 57 -2.10 -9.27 -11.59
N TRP A 58 -2.76 -8.53 -12.49
CA TRP A 58 -2.09 -8.06 -13.70
C TRP A 58 -0.94 -7.10 -13.38
N LEU A 59 -1.12 -6.17 -12.44
CA LEU A 59 -0.04 -5.25 -12.02
C LEU A 59 1.06 -5.93 -11.22
N ILE A 60 0.77 -6.98 -10.45
CA ILE A 60 1.82 -7.78 -9.81
C ILE A 60 2.76 -8.39 -10.84
N ARG A 61 2.20 -8.87 -11.96
CA ARG A 61 2.98 -9.53 -13.02
C ARG A 61 3.65 -8.56 -14.00
N ASN A 62 3.08 -7.38 -14.22
CA ASN A 62 3.50 -6.47 -15.30
C ASN A 62 3.87 -5.05 -14.82
N GLY A 63 3.60 -4.70 -13.56
CA GLY A 63 3.74 -3.34 -13.03
C GLY A 63 5.16 -2.79 -13.10
N ALA A 64 6.16 -3.66 -13.03
CA ALA A 64 7.57 -3.31 -13.15
C ALA A 64 7.92 -2.59 -14.47
N GLU A 65 7.17 -2.86 -15.55
CA GLU A 65 7.30 -2.13 -16.83
C GLU A 65 7.09 -0.62 -16.64
N PHE A 66 6.26 -0.24 -15.67
CA PHE A 66 5.92 1.16 -15.33
C PHE A 66 6.62 1.65 -14.05
N GLY A 67 7.46 0.83 -13.42
CA GLY A 67 8.08 1.12 -12.13
C GLY A 67 7.17 0.91 -10.92
N LEU A 68 5.94 0.40 -11.12
CA LEU A 68 4.96 0.16 -10.06
C LEU A 68 5.13 -1.26 -9.51
N CYS A 69 5.29 -1.38 -8.20
CA CYS A 69 5.54 -2.65 -7.53
C CYS A 69 4.59 -2.85 -6.35
N GLN A 70 4.13 -4.09 -6.17
CA GLN A 70 3.44 -4.48 -4.95
C GLN A 70 4.43 -4.43 -3.78
N ILE A 71 4.09 -3.68 -2.73
CA ILE A 71 5.00 -3.49 -1.58
C ILE A 71 4.75 -4.51 -0.48
N TYR A 72 3.49 -4.87 -0.23
CA TYR A 72 3.10 -5.75 0.88
C TYR A 72 2.39 -7.01 0.36
N ALA A 73 2.88 -8.18 0.77
CA ALA A 73 2.34 -9.47 0.35
C ALA A 73 0.89 -9.70 0.80
N ASN A 74 0.49 -9.11 1.93
CA ASN A 74 -0.89 -9.16 2.45
C ASN A 74 -1.84 -8.12 1.81
N GLU A 75 -1.35 -7.23 0.95
CA GLU A 75 -2.12 -6.16 0.32
C GLU A 75 -1.89 -6.18 -1.20
N MET A 76 -2.58 -7.08 -1.88
CA MET A 76 -2.47 -7.26 -3.33
C MET A 76 -2.78 -5.99 -4.14
N TRP A 77 -3.61 -5.11 -3.57
CA TRP A 77 -4.07 -3.86 -4.18
C TRP A 77 -3.07 -2.71 -4.06
N HIS A 78 -2.06 -2.75 -3.16
CA HIS A 78 -1.22 -1.60 -2.82
C HIS A 78 0.09 -1.58 -3.63
N PHE A 79 0.27 -0.52 -4.44
CA PHE A 79 1.44 -0.34 -5.30
C PHE A 79 2.13 1.01 -5.07
N GLU A 80 3.46 1.01 -5.16
CA GLU A 80 4.30 2.22 -5.10
C GLU A 80 5.34 2.22 -6.23
N LEU A 81 5.93 3.40 -6.52
CA LEU A 81 7.07 3.53 -7.44
C LEU A 81 8.36 3.03 -6.76
N ALA A 82 8.58 1.71 -6.76
CA ALA A 82 9.71 1.07 -6.07
C ALA A 82 10.89 0.75 -6.99
N THR A 83 10.74 0.94 -8.30
CA THR A 83 11.78 0.71 -9.28
C THR A 83 11.62 1.67 -10.45
N ARG A 84 12.61 1.74 -11.33
CA ARG A 84 12.48 2.48 -12.60
C ARG A 84 11.63 1.67 -13.59
N PRO A 85 10.96 2.31 -14.58
CA PRO A 85 10.29 1.59 -15.66
C PRO A 85 11.20 0.53 -16.31
N GLY A 86 10.69 -0.70 -16.41
CA GLY A 86 11.42 -1.88 -16.90
C GLY A 86 12.52 -2.40 -15.95
N GLY A 87 12.55 -1.93 -14.71
CA GLY A 87 13.43 -2.45 -13.66
C GLY A 87 12.86 -3.71 -13.00
N GLU A 88 13.55 -4.20 -11.97
CA GLU A 88 13.05 -5.30 -11.14
C GLU A 88 12.37 -4.74 -9.88
N CYS A 89 11.23 -5.31 -9.52
CA CYS A 89 10.56 -5.00 -8.25
C CYS A 89 11.27 -5.70 -7.09
N PRO A 90 11.42 -5.03 -5.94
CA PRO A 90 11.91 -5.69 -4.74
C PRO A 90 10.91 -6.78 -4.28
N PRO A 91 11.37 -7.82 -3.57
CA PRO A 91 10.46 -8.78 -2.95
C PRO A 91 9.45 -8.07 -2.02
N PRO A 92 8.16 -8.41 -2.07
CA PRO A 92 7.17 -7.83 -1.17
C PRO A 92 7.52 -8.10 0.29
N LYS A 93 7.32 -7.10 1.14
CA LYS A 93 7.38 -7.25 2.59
C LYS A 93 6.18 -8.11 3.05
N PRO A 94 6.28 -8.82 4.19
CA PRO A 94 5.16 -9.62 4.70
C PRO A 94 3.88 -8.79 4.94
N ASP A 95 4.05 -7.61 5.54
CA ASP A 95 2.98 -6.63 5.78
C ASP A 95 3.55 -5.22 6.02
N ALA A 96 2.65 -4.24 6.19
CA ALA A 96 3.01 -2.83 6.34
C ALA A 96 3.87 -2.51 7.58
N SER A 97 3.82 -3.35 8.61
CA SER A 97 4.60 -3.14 9.84
C SER A 97 6.10 -3.46 9.64
N ALA A 98 6.45 -4.24 8.61
CA ALA A 98 7.83 -4.58 8.25
C ALA A 98 8.57 -3.46 7.48
N ALA A 99 7.99 -2.26 7.39
CA ALA A 99 8.53 -1.10 6.70
C ALA A 99 9.26 -0.09 7.63
N HIS A 100 9.62 -0.50 8.86
CA HIS A 100 10.21 0.38 9.87
C HIS A 100 11.59 -0.09 10.33
#